data_AF-A0A952HNH3-F1
#
_entry.id   AF-A0A952HNH3-F1
#
_cell.length_a   1.000
_cell.length_b   1.000
_cell.length_c   1.000
_cell.angle_alpha   90.00
_cell.angle_beta   90.00
_cell.angle_gamma   90.00
#
_symmetry.space_group_name_H-M   'P 1'
#
loop_
_entity.id
_entity.type
_entity.pdbx_description
1 polymer ?
#
loop_
_entity_poly.entity_id
_entity_poly.type
_entity_poly.pdbx_seq_one_letter_code
_entity_poly.pdbx_strand_id
1 'polypeptide(L)'
;MPIINISVTGKPNAKLSAAIARDITEITAKELRKDPTITAVAVTYIDPEHWFAGGKPLAEHGTNTFWLDIKVVDGTNTKLELE
;
A
#
# COMPACT_ATOMS: atom_id res chain seq x y z
N MET A 1 -12.62 -1.33 -8.69
CA MET A 1 -12.14 -0.36 -7.68
C MET A 1 -11.13 -1.07 -6.78
N PRO A 2 -9.83 -0.82 -6.93
CA PRO A 2 -8.83 -1.44 -6.07
C PRO A 2 -8.83 -0.80 -4.68
N ILE A 3 -8.69 -1.64 -3.65
CA ILE A 3 -8.41 -1.20 -2.28
C ILE A 3 -7.01 -1.65 -1.93
N ILE A 4 -6.18 -0.70 -1.52
CA ILE A 4 -4.78 -0.92 -1.19
C ILE A 4 -4.59 -0.61 0.29
N ASN A 5 -4.08 -1.57 1.03
CA ASN A 5 -3.69 -1.39 2.42
C ASN A 5 -2.17 -1.39 2.49
N ILE A 6 -1.60 -0.37 3.13
CA ILE A 6 -0.18 -0.32 3.43
C ILE A 6 0.03 -0.11 4.92
N SER A 7 0.84 -1.00 5.50
CA SER A 7 1.40 -0.82 6.84
C SER A 7 2.84 -0.37 6.71
N VAL A 8 3.25 0.65 7.46
CA VAL A 8 4.64 1.12 7.52
C VAL A 8 5.09 1.21 8.97
N THR A 9 6.37 0.98 9.25
CA THR A 9 6.92 1.25 10.58
C THR A 9 7.08 2.73 10.83
N GLY A 10 6.72 3.19 12.02
CA GLY A 10 6.99 4.54 12.49
C GLY A 10 5.80 5.17 13.18
N LYS A 11 5.86 6.50 13.34
CA LYS A 11 4.79 7.29 13.96
C LYS A 11 3.90 7.92 12.87
N PRO A 12 2.59 8.10 13.13
CA PRO A 12 1.69 8.76 12.20
C PRO A 12 2.25 10.10 11.69
N ASN A 13 2.35 10.23 10.37
CA ASN A 13 2.86 11.41 9.70
C ASN A 13 2.02 11.71 8.46
N ALA A 14 1.19 12.75 8.52
CA ALA A 14 0.26 13.10 7.45
C ALA A 14 0.94 13.38 6.10
N LYS A 15 2.13 14.01 6.12
CA LYS A 15 2.89 14.31 4.90
C LYS A 15 3.41 13.03 4.24
N LEU A 16 3.93 12.10 5.04
CA LEU A 16 4.37 10.80 4.54
C LEU A 16 3.20 9.97 4.03
N SER A 17 2.07 9.96 4.76
CA SER A 17 0.86 9.25 4.32
C SER A 17 0.35 9.76 2.97
N ALA A 18 0.35 11.08 2.76
CA ALA A 18 -0.06 11.68 1.49
C ALA A 18 0.90 11.29 0.34
N ALA A 19 2.21 11.28 0.60
CA ALA A 19 3.20 10.85 -0.38
C ALA A 19 3.02 9.36 -0.75
N ILE A 20 2.87 8.49 0.25
CA ILE A 20 2.60 7.06 0.06
C ILE A 20 1.33 6.85 -0.76
N ALA A 21 0.23 7.52 -0.42
CA ALA A 21 -1.04 7.37 -1.12
C ALA A 21 -0.95 7.79 -2.60
N ARG A 22 -0.27 8.90 -2.88
CA ARG A 22 -0.02 9.36 -4.25
C ARG A 22 0.81 8.34 -5.03
N ASP A 23 1.97 7.98 -4.50
CA ASP A 23 2.94 7.15 -5.22
C ASP A 23 2.39 5.73 -5.49
N ILE A 24 1.70 5.13 -4.51
CA ILE A 24 1.02 3.84 -4.70
C ILE A 24 -0.08 3.93 -5.76
N THR A 25 -0.87 5.01 -5.76
CA THR A 25 -1.93 5.19 -6.75
C THR A 25 -1.37 5.30 -8.16
N GLU A 26 -0.30 6.08 -8.34
CA GLU A 26 0.39 6.24 -9.64
C GLU A 26 1.00 4.91 -10.12
N ILE A 27 1.69 4.19 -9.24
CA ILE A 27 2.28 2.87 -9.56
C ILE A 27 1.18 1.87 -9.93
N THR A 28 0.10 1.81 -9.15
CA THR A 28 -1.01 0.88 -9.40
C THR A 28 -1.71 1.17 -10.72
N ALA A 29 -1.92 2.45 -11.05
CA ALA A 29 -2.50 2.84 -12.33
C ALA A 29 -1.60 2.43 -13.50
N LYS A 30 -0.29 2.63 -13.37
CA LYS A 30 0.70 2.26 -14.39
C LYS A 30 0.80 0.76 -14.61
N GLU A 31 0.91 -0.02 -13.53
CA GLU A 31 1.21 -1.45 -13.61
C GLU A 31 -0.05 -2.32 -13.76
N LEU A 32 -1.17 -1.95 -13.12
CA LEU A 32 -2.42 -2.72 -13.15
C LEU A 32 -3.48 -2.13 -14.10
N ARG A 33 -3.16 -1.02 -14.79
CA ARG A 33 -4.05 -0.30 -15.71
C ARG A 33 -5.41 0.02 -15.08
N LYS A 34 -5.43 0.34 -13.79
CA LYS A 34 -6.63 0.72 -13.05
C LYS A 34 -6.79 2.24 -13.05
N ASP A 35 -8.03 2.70 -13.01
CA ASP A 35 -8.35 4.11 -12.93
C ASP A 35 -7.89 4.67 -11.56
N PRO A 36 -6.93 5.62 -11.53
CA PRO A 36 -6.42 6.20 -10.29
C PRO A 36 -7.47 7.00 -9.53
N THR A 37 -8.50 7.54 -10.19
CA THR A 37 -9.53 8.37 -9.56
C THR A 37 -10.44 7.58 -8.62
N ILE A 38 -10.46 6.25 -8.77
CA ILE A 38 -11.23 5.32 -7.94
C ILE A 38 -10.32 4.38 -7.14
N THR A 39 -9.04 4.69 -6.99
CA THR A 39 -8.12 3.88 -6.18
C THR A 39 -8.15 4.35 -4.73
N ALA A 40 -8.46 3.44 -3.80
CA ALA A 40 -8.46 3.74 -2.37
C ALA A 40 -7.17 3.22 -1.71
N VAL A 41 -6.51 4.06 -0.90
CA VAL A 41 -5.30 3.71 -0.14
C VAL A 41 -5.53 3.96 1.36
N ALA A 42 -5.34 2.92 2.18
CA ALA A 42 -5.35 3.01 3.63
C ALA A 42 -3.92 2.85 4.17
N VAL A 43 -3.44 3.85 4.92
CA VAL A 43 -2.09 3.85 5.50
C VAL A 43 -2.18 3.61 7.01
N THR A 44 -1.52 2.55 7.47
CA THR A 44 -1.40 2.18 8.89
C THR A 44 0.05 2.34 9.33
N TYR A 45 0.25 2.93 10.51
CA TYR A 45 1.56 3.01 11.15
C TYR A 45 1.64 1.96 12.25
N ILE A 46 2.71 1.19 12.25
CA ILE A 46 3.00 0.18 13.27
C ILE A 46 4.27 0.61 14.00
N ASP A 47 4.24 0.59 15.33
CA ASP A 47 5.45 0.83 16.12
C ASP A 47 6.49 -0.28 15.80
N PRO A 48 7.75 0.06 15.50
CA PRO A 48 8.78 -0.95 15.22
C PRO A 48 9.02 -1.93 16.38
N GLU A 49 8.62 -1.62 17.62
CA GLU A 49 8.60 -2.56 18.75
C GLU A 49 7.54 -3.68 18.61
N HIS A 50 6.57 -3.50 17.72
CA HIS A 50 5.42 -4.40 17.53
C HIS A 50 5.37 -5.06 16.17
N TRP A 51 6.38 -4.84 15.34
CA TRP A 51 6.55 -5.55 14.07
C TRP A 51 7.77 -6.45 14.19
N PHE A 52 7.58 -7.76 14.03
CA PHE A 52 8.64 -8.74 14.20
C PHE A 52 9.07 -9.37 12.86
N ALA A 53 10.37 -9.54 12.68
CA ALA A 53 10.96 -10.29 11.56
C ALA A 53 12.01 -11.26 12.11
N GLY A 54 11.95 -12.54 11.74
CA GLY A 54 12.87 -13.54 12.29
C GLY A 54 12.81 -13.69 13.81
N GLY A 55 11.67 -13.38 14.44
CA GLY A 55 11.47 -13.46 15.88
C GLY A 55 11.96 -12.25 16.69
N LYS A 56 12.47 -11.20 16.04
CA LYS A 56 12.96 -9.98 16.70
C LYS A 56 12.14 -8.75 16.29
N PRO A 57 11.91 -7.79 17.20
CA PRO A 57 11.24 -6.55 16.85
C PRO A 57 12.10 -5.73 15.88
N LEU A 58 11.47 -5.07 14.92
CA LEU A 58 12.17 -4.26 13.91
C LEU A 58 12.92 -3.07 14.52
N ALA A 59 12.57 -2.65 15.73
CA ALA A 59 13.33 -1.67 16.51
C ALA A 59 14.79 -2.11 16.72
N GLU A 60 15.06 -3.41 16.91
CA GLU A 60 16.42 -3.96 17.03
C GLU A 60 17.19 -3.95 15.71
N HIS A 61 16.49 -3.98 14.58
CA HIS A 61 17.11 -4.00 13.25
C HIS A 61 17.56 -2.61 12.79
N GLY A 62 17.07 -1.54 13.41
CA GLY A 62 17.38 -0.15 13.02
C GLY A 62 16.88 0.21 11.61
N THR A 63 15.99 -0.59 11.03
CA THR A 63 15.48 -0.44 9.67
C THR A 63 13.98 -0.23 9.67
N ASN A 64 13.49 0.65 8.80
CA ASN A 64 12.06 0.76 8.52
C ASN A 64 11.61 -0.33 7.55
N THR A 65 10.37 -0.80 7.69
CA THR A 65 9.75 -1.74 6.76
C THR A 65 8.36 -1.28 6.34
N PHE A 66 7.82 -1.97 5.34
CA PHE A 66 6.42 -1.86 4.94
C PHE A 66 5.83 -3.22 4.53
N TRP A 67 4.50 -3.29 4.55
CA TRP A 67 3.71 -4.39 4.03
C TRP A 67 2.60 -3.81 3.17
N LEU A 68 2.46 -4.33 1.96
CA LEU A 68 1.52 -3.83 0.95
C LEU A 68 0.58 -4.96 0.53
N ASP A 69 -0.71 -4.76 0.75
CA ASP A 69 -1.79 -5.64 0.30
C ASP A 69 -2.63 -4.89 -0.74
N ILE A 70 -2.69 -5.43 -1.96
CA ILE A 70 -3.49 -4.88 -3.05
C ILE A 70 -4.62 -5.86 -3.34
N LYS A 71 -5.84 -5.47 -3.00
CA LYS A 71 -7.04 -6.23 -3.34
C LYS A 71 -7.70 -5.63 -4.57
N VAL A 72 -7.61 -6.36 -5.68
CA VAL A 72 -8.31 -6.02 -6.92
C VAL A 72 -9.60 -6.85 -6.98
N VAL A 73 -10.75 -6.19 -6.97
CA VAL A 73 -12.03 -6.86 -7.22
C VAL A 73 -12.20 -7.14 -8.70
N ASP A 74 -12.64 -8.35 -9.02
CA ASP A 74 -13.01 -8.72 -10.39
C ASP A 74 -14.36 -8.09 -10.76
N GLY A 75 -14.55 -7.73 -12.03
CA GLY A 75 -15.78 -7.10 -12.55
C GLY A 75 -15.73 -5.61 -12.88
N THR A 76 -14.54 -5.01 -13.06
CA THR A 76 -14.38 -3.64 -13.64
C THR A 76 -13.54 -3.62 -14.93
N ASN A 77 -13.47 -4.74 -15.65
CA ASN A 77 -12.98 -4.73 -17.04
C ASN A 77 -14.17 -4.39 -17.94
N THR A 78 -14.14 -3.25 -18.61
CA THR A 78 -14.95 -3.05 -19.81
C THR A 78 -14.63 -4.22 -20.76
N LYS A 79 -15.66 -4.89 -21.29
CA LYS A 79 -15.51 -5.92 -22.34
C LYS A 79 -14.75 -5.32 -23.52
N LEU A 80 -13.43 -5.49 -23.57
CA LEU A 80 -12.63 -5.21 -24.77
C LEU A 80 -11.20 -5.74 -24.63
N GLU A 81 -11.07 -7.03 -24.30
CA GLU A 81 -9.85 -7.80 -24.58
C GLU A 81 -10.26 -9.22 -24.99
N LEU A 82 -10.86 -9.30 -26.18
CA LEU A 82 -10.83 -10.47 -27.06
C LEU A 82 -10.37 -9.92 -28.41
N GLU A 83 -9.06 -9.73 -28.55
CA GLU A 83 -8.32 -9.77 -29.81
C GLU A 83 -6.81 -9.87 -29.53
#